data_AF-A0A4Q4XVZ5-F1
#
_entry.id   AF-A0A4Q4XVZ5-F1
#
_cell.length_a   1.000
_cell.length_b   1.000
_cell.length_c   1.000
_cell.angle_alpha   90.00
_cell.angle_beta   90.00
_cell.angle_gamma   90.00
#
_symmetry.space_group_name_H-M   'P 1'
#
loop_
_entity.id
_entity.type
_entity.pdbx_description
1 polymer ?
#
loop_
_entity_poly.entity_id
_entity_poly.type
_entity_poly.pdbx_seq_one_letter_code
_entity_poly.pdbx_strand_id
1 'polypeptide(L)'
;MHGRRSLAKRKQPPVSQSKGNAAKIARKEPSSDSSQSEEDAAESPNTSHPEGDDAGSHDSQPEDDAGGFSDSQSGEDAAGLAGEASEEPEQNPLPGLYNLKQPLDPTSLARINLRNHISNPARGVFFWVELTPQVSQIGVLLCGFPTCNRTIDAGDYVITVYPGVHTMGLNPRTAECFEKLADFSKPRYLSRLRPTTRHTVPLGIGPYNAYALLDGGAERLIIEWESVLSTLINRRAGNPWPPPDLALYDILHSSGRQDFHRDKPADLSDYEYFLLTHQLAPIESDGPHEEDEWDLFDEYYRTDNPQNIQYQAHRLGEMLRKWQHDKVLANSFDDELDENQIQRKKDLGRRAIRAIRRLSQIPRPYRADSN
;
A
#
# COMPACT_ATOMS: atom_id res chain seq x y z
N MET A 1 -23.56 -14.16 18.14
CA MET A 1 -22.59 -14.96 18.92
C MET A 1 -21.39 -14.06 19.22
N HIS A 2 -21.17 -13.73 20.50
CA HIS A 2 -20.18 -12.73 20.93
C HIS A 2 -18.80 -13.39 21.16
N GLY A 3 -17.84 -13.11 20.28
CA GLY A 3 -16.44 -13.48 20.45
C GLY A 3 -15.71 -12.48 21.36
N ARG A 4 -15.06 -13.02 22.40
CA ARG A 4 -14.26 -12.30 23.39
C ARG A 4 -13.01 -11.71 22.74
N ARG A 5 -12.77 -10.41 22.93
CA ARG A 5 -11.53 -9.72 22.54
C ARG A 5 -10.46 -9.92 23.60
N SER A 6 -9.33 -10.49 23.21
CA SER A 6 -8.10 -10.53 24.01
C SER A 6 -7.45 -9.16 24.01
N LEU A 7 -7.19 -8.61 25.22
CA LEU A 7 -6.42 -7.39 25.43
C LEU A 7 -4.98 -7.81 25.79
N ALA A 8 -4.08 -7.79 24.80
CA ALA A 8 -2.66 -7.91 25.06
C ALA A 8 -2.15 -6.62 25.73
N LYS A 9 -1.77 -6.75 27.01
CA LYS A 9 -1.18 -5.71 27.85
C LYS A 9 0.25 -5.45 27.37
N ARG A 10 0.49 -4.32 26.69
CA ARG A 10 1.84 -3.85 26.33
C ARG A 10 2.60 -3.46 27.61
N LYS A 11 3.69 -4.17 27.94
CA LYS A 11 4.60 -3.84 29.04
C LYS A 11 5.33 -2.53 28.73
N GLN A 12 5.26 -1.56 29.64
CA GLN A 12 6.13 -0.39 29.62
C GLN A 12 7.59 -0.79 29.93
N PRO A 13 8.60 -0.17 29.29
CA PRO A 13 9.99 -0.40 29.62
C PRO A 13 10.38 0.32 30.93
N PRO A 14 11.32 -0.24 31.71
CA PRO A 14 11.78 0.38 32.95
C PRO A 14 12.67 1.60 32.67
N VAL A 15 12.49 2.63 33.50
CA VAL A 15 13.33 3.82 33.59
C VAL A 15 14.70 3.43 34.16
N SER A 16 15.73 3.38 33.33
CA SER A 16 17.10 3.11 33.77
C SER A 16 17.81 4.40 34.20
N GLN A 17 18.12 4.46 35.50
CA GLN A 17 18.98 5.45 36.12
C GLN A 17 20.44 5.24 35.70
N SER A 18 21.06 6.32 35.26
CA SER A 18 22.49 6.46 35.02
C SER A 18 23.28 6.40 36.34
N LYS A 19 24.27 5.51 36.40
CA LYS A 19 25.45 5.61 37.28
C LYS A 19 26.63 4.91 36.60
N GLY A 20 27.68 5.69 36.36
CA GLY A 20 28.92 5.21 35.76
C GLY A 20 29.79 4.38 36.71
N ASN A 21 30.78 3.70 36.14
CA ASN A 21 32.18 3.84 36.53
C ASN A 21 33.09 3.03 35.58
N ALA A 22 34.27 3.59 35.38
CA ALA A 22 35.36 3.09 34.54
C ALA A 22 36.10 1.90 35.17
N ALA A 23 36.68 1.01 34.34
CA ALA A 23 38.04 0.49 34.47
C ALA A 23 38.43 -0.51 33.36
N LYS A 24 39.28 -0.05 32.43
CA LYS A 24 40.64 -0.55 32.15
C LYS A 24 40.90 -2.07 32.28
N ILE A 25 40.96 -2.81 31.16
CA ILE A 25 41.80 -4.01 30.99
C ILE A 25 42.41 -4.03 29.57
N ALA A 26 43.70 -4.37 29.50
CA ALA A 26 44.55 -4.40 28.32
C ALA A 26 44.89 -5.84 27.88
N ARG A 27 45.36 -5.97 26.62
CA ARG A 27 46.09 -7.11 26.00
C ARG A 27 45.24 -8.38 25.79
N LYS A 28 45.27 -9.09 24.65
CA LYS A 28 46.43 -9.63 23.93
C LYS A 28 45.92 -10.27 22.60
N GLU A 29 46.58 -10.03 21.47
CA GLU A 29 46.57 -10.96 20.32
C GLU A 29 47.63 -12.06 20.55
N PRO A 30 47.47 -13.26 19.96
CA PRO A 30 48.06 -13.59 18.64
C PRO A 30 47.06 -14.34 17.72
N SER A 31 47.03 -14.10 16.40
CA SER A 31 47.91 -14.62 15.31
C SER A 31 47.71 -16.10 14.95
N SER A 32 47.61 -16.33 13.62
CA SER A 32 48.05 -17.50 12.82
C SER A 32 47.27 -18.81 13.02
N ASP A 33 47.03 -19.68 12.02
CA ASP A 33 47.28 -19.79 10.58
C ASP A 33 46.66 -21.15 10.15
N SER A 34 46.59 -21.42 8.85
CA SER A 34 46.47 -22.74 8.21
C SER A 34 45.11 -23.47 8.25
N SER A 35 44.69 -24.29 7.29
CA SER A 35 45.07 -24.65 5.91
C SER A 35 44.14 -25.83 5.50
N GLN A 36 44.03 -26.11 4.19
CA GLN A 36 43.63 -27.38 3.56
C GLN A 36 42.12 -27.73 3.56
N SER A 37 41.40 -27.81 2.42
CA SER A 37 41.53 -28.58 1.16
C SER A 37 41.08 -30.04 1.27
N GLU A 38 40.08 -30.41 0.45
CA GLU A 38 39.76 -31.73 -0.18
C GLU A 38 38.30 -31.62 -0.65
N GLU A 39 37.99 -31.39 -1.94
CA GLU A 39 37.96 -32.39 -3.03
C GLU A 39 37.38 -33.74 -2.58
N ASP A 40 36.14 -34.04 -3.00
CA ASP A 40 35.91 -35.29 -3.71
C ASP A 40 34.59 -35.30 -4.49
N ALA A 41 34.72 -35.84 -5.70
CA ALA A 41 33.70 -36.05 -6.71
C ALA A 41 32.99 -37.40 -6.49
N ALA A 42 31.70 -37.47 -6.82
CA ALA A 42 31.05 -38.73 -7.19
C ALA A 42 29.80 -38.47 -8.06
N GLU A 43 30.02 -38.60 -9.36
CA GLU A 43 29.24 -39.37 -10.34
C GLU A 43 27.76 -39.74 -10.04
N SER A 44 26.91 -39.36 -10.98
CA SER A 44 25.56 -39.88 -11.26
C SER A 44 25.53 -41.40 -11.50
N PRO A 45 24.33 -42.03 -11.50
CA PRO A 45 23.69 -42.21 -12.80
C PRO A 45 22.15 -42.11 -12.83
N ASN A 46 21.71 -41.66 -14.00
CA ASN A 46 20.41 -41.83 -14.69
C ASN A 46 19.47 -42.93 -14.19
N THR A 47 18.17 -42.63 -14.20
CA THR A 47 17.13 -43.65 -14.38
C THR A 47 15.94 -43.09 -15.16
N SER A 48 15.88 -43.50 -16.43
CA SER A 48 14.72 -43.89 -17.25
C SER A 48 13.37 -43.19 -17.12
N HIS A 49 12.97 -42.58 -18.24
CA HIS A 49 11.60 -42.44 -18.75
C HIS A 49 10.78 -43.75 -18.68
N PRO A 50 9.44 -43.60 -18.65
CA PRO A 50 8.65 -44.25 -19.68
C PRO A 50 7.74 -43.27 -20.42
N GLU A 51 7.67 -43.51 -21.73
CA GLU A 51 6.65 -43.05 -22.67
C GLU A 51 5.28 -43.61 -22.27
N GLY A 52 4.24 -42.82 -22.52
CA GLY A 52 2.85 -43.20 -22.36
C GLY A 52 2.01 -42.29 -23.25
N ASP A 53 1.87 -42.71 -24.50
CA ASP A 53 0.84 -42.26 -25.43
C ASP A 53 -0.54 -42.34 -24.75
N ASP A 54 -1.38 -41.31 -24.90
CA ASP A 54 -2.73 -41.61 -25.38
C ASP A 54 -3.42 -40.40 -26.02
N ALA A 55 -4.08 -40.72 -27.12
CA ALA A 55 -4.82 -39.83 -27.98
C ALA A 55 -6.19 -39.49 -27.39
N GLY A 56 -6.68 -38.28 -27.66
CA GLY A 56 -8.03 -37.89 -27.23
C GLY A 56 -8.46 -36.57 -27.81
N SER A 57 -8.67 -36.53 -29.14
CA SER A 57 -9.38 -35.44 -29.80
C SER A 57 -10.84 -35.41 -29.34
N HIS A 58 -11.34 -34.24 -28.92
CA HIS A 58 -12.75 -33.93 -29.03
C HIS A 58 -12.94 -32.46 -29.38
N ASP A 59 -13.07 -32.25 -30.69
CA ASP A 59 -13.85 -31.17 -31.29
C ASP A 59 -15.25 -31.14 -30.68
N SER A 60 -15.69 -29.95 -30.26
CA SER A 60 -17.10 -29.57 -30.15
C SER A 60 -17.20 -28.04 -30.07
N GLN A 61 -17.25 -27.39 -31.23
CA GLN A 61 -18.12 -26.22 -31.41
C GLN A 61 -19.58 -26.68 -31.31
N PRO A 62 -20.47 -25.85 -30.77
CA PRO A 62 -21.43 -25.19 -31.67
C PRO A 62 -21.68 -23.73 -31.25
N GLU A 63 -21.65 -22.82 -32.22
CA GLU A 63 -22.81 -22.26 -32.93
C GLU A 63 -23.30 -20.95 -32.29
N ASP A 64 -23.37 -19.96 -33.17
CA ASP A 64 -23.93 -18.65 -32.98
C ASP A 64 -25.41 -18.76 -32.58
N ASP A 65 -25.81 -18.00 -31.56
CA ASP A 65 -27.22 -17.65 -31.39
C ASP A 65 -27.36 -16.14 -31.21
N ALA A 66 -27.80 -15.52 -32.30
CA ALA A 66 -28.26 -14.16 -32.38
C ALA A 66 -29.65 -14.07 -31.73
N GLY A 67 -29.73 -13.46 -30.55
CA GLY A 67 -30.99 -13.18 -29.85
C GLY A 67 -31.12 -11.70 -29.54
N GLY A 68 -31.71 -10.94 -30.46
CA GLY A 68 -32.13 -9.56 -30.22
C GLY A 68 -33.39 -9.49 -29.36
N PHE A 69 -33.41 -8.57 -28.39
CA PHE A 69 -34.61 -8.03 -27.75
C PHE A 69 -34.28 -6.57 -27.40
N SER A 70 -34.80 -5.63 -28.17
CA SER A 70 -36.09 -4.93 -27.98
C SER A 70 -35.90 -3.61 -27.26
N ASP A 71 -35.86 -2.56 -28.08
CA ASP A 71 -36.25 -1.21 -27.71
C ASP A 71 -37.55 -1.21 -26.90
N SER A 72 -37.55 -0.50 -25.79
CA SER A 72 -38.77 -0.07 -25.12
C SER A 72 -38.61 1.40 -24.74
N GLN A 73 -38.82 2.23 -25.75
CA GLN A 73 -39.26 3.60 -25.58
C GLN A 73 -40.75 3.60 -25.19
N SER A 74 -41.05 4.18 -24.03
CA SER A 74 -42.32 4.87 -23.75
C SER A 74 -41.90 6.11 -22.93
N GLY A 75 -42.17 7.35 -23.33
CA GLY A 75 -43.43 7.87 -23.86
C GLY A 75 -44.34 8.16 -22.66
N GLU A 76 -44.03 9.22 -21.91
CA GLU A 76 -44.68 10.54 -21.96
C GLU A 76 -45.69 10.74 -20.81
N ASP A 77 -45.56 11.90 -20.18
CA ASP A 77 -46.57 12.77 -19.59
C ASP A 77 -47.48 12.31 -18.44
N ALA A 78 -47.42 13.04 -17.32
CA ALA A 78 -48.33 14.17 -17.11
C ALA A 78 -48.26 14.73 -15.66
N ALA A 79 -48.23 16.07 -15.62
CA ALA A 79 -48.95 16.93 -14.69
C ALA A 79 -48.77 16.78 -13.16
N GLY A 80 -47.98 17.72 -12.61
CA GLY A 80 -48.54 18.80 -11.80
C GLY A 80 -48.76 18.52 -10.31
N LEU A 81 -48.03 19.26 -9.47
CA LEU A 81 -48.60 19.91 -8.29
C LEU A 81 -47.65 21.00 -7.78
N ALA A 82 -48.18 22.21 -7.78
CA ALA A 82 -47.59 23.41 -7.23
C ALA A 82 -47.48 23.29 -5.71
N GLY A 83 -46.35 23.75 -5.18
CA GLY A 83 -46.10 23.92 -3.75
C GLY A 83 -44.99 24.95 -3.59
N GLU A 84 -45.35 26.23 -3.72
CA GLU A 84 -44.51 27.36 -3.32
C GLU A 84 -44.17 27.23 -1.83
N ALA A 85 -42.92 26.89 -1.54
CA ALA A 85 -42.29 27.16 -0.27
C ALA A 85 -41.13 28.10 -0.55
N SER A 86 -41.24 29.34 -0.05
CA SER A 86 -40.27 30.41 -0.20
C SER A 86 -38.90 29.97 0.35
N GLU A 87 -37.96 29.68 -0.55
CA GLU A 87 -36.54 29.68 -0.23
C GLU A 87 -36.05 31.13 -0.19
N GLU A 88 -35.89 31.66 1.02
CA GLU A 88 -34.99 32.79 1.24
C GLU A 88 -33.63 32.45 0.63
N PRO A 89 -33.02 33.32 -0.18
CA PRO A 89 -31.64 33.12 -0.60
C PRO A 89 -30.78 33.26 0.65
N GLU A 90 -30.37 32.12 1.23
CA GLU A 90 -29.18 32.06 2.07
C GLU A 90 -28.04 32.62 1.23
N GLN A 91 -27.81 33.92 1.43
CA GLN A 91 -26.58 34.59 1.08
C GLN A 91 -25.49 33.87 1.84
N ASN A 92 -24.94 32.81 1.25
CA ASN A 92 -23.62 32.33 1.58
C ASN A 92 -22.72 33.57 1.50
N PRO A 93 -22.24 34.13 2.62
CA PRO A 93 -21.29 35.22 2.55
C PRO A 93 -20.11 34.66 1.75
N LEU A 94 -19.83 35.29 0.61
CA LEU A 94 -18.65 34.99 -0.19
C LEU A 94 -17.49 34.79 0.79
N PRO A 95 -16.79 33.62 0.76
CA PRO A 95 -15.73 33.33 1.71
C PRO A 95 -14.78 34.51 1.72
N GLY A 96 -14.67 35.12 2.91
CA GLY A 96 -14.24 36.49 3.10
C GLY A 96 -13.10 36.89 2.18
N LEU A 97 -13.23 38.08 1.60
CA LEU A 97 -12.14 38.79 0.93
C LEU A 97 -10.97 38.87 1.91
N TYR A 98 -10.11 37.85 1.87
CA TYR A 98 -8.85 37.82 2.59
C TYR A 98 -8.14 39.14 2.26
N ASN A 99 -7.57 39.78 3.27
CA ASN A 99 -6.71 40.94 3.09
C ASN A 99 -5.61 40.58 2.09
N LEU A 100 -5.82 40.90 0.81
CA LEU A 100 -4.97 40.59 -0.36
C LEU A 100 -3.56 41.23 -0.29
N LYS A 101 -3.20 41.82 0.84
CA LYS A 101 -1.93 42.51 1.06
C LYS A 101 -0.87 41.66 1.76
N GLN A 102 -1.22 40.51 2.35
CA GLN A 102 -0.21 39.60 2.88
C GLN A 102 0.17 38.58 1.80
N PRO A 103 1.48 38.44 1.48
CA PRO A 103 1.92 37.40 0.56
C PRO A 103 1.53 36.03 1.15
N LEU A 104 0.87 35.20 0.34
CA LEU A 104 0.52 33.84 0.72
C LEU A 104 1.79 33.08 1.08
N ASP A 105 1.77 32.33 2.18
CA ASP A 105 2.88 31.45 2.48
C ASP A 105 3.02 30.37 1.37
N PRO A 106 4.24 29.86 1.13
CA PRO A 106 4.49 28.91 0.05
C PRO A 106 3.61 27.65 0.10
N THR A 107 3.22 27.20 1.30
CA THR A 107 2.35 26.02 1.46
C THR A 107 0.91 26.34 1.03
N SER A 108 0.37 27.49 1.44
CA SER A 108 -0.94 27.93 0.99
C SER A 108 -1.01 28.12 -0.51
N LEU A 109 0.03 28.70 -1.12
CA LEU A 109 0.13 28.80 -2.57
C LEU A 109 0.16 27.43 -3.25
N ALA A 110 0.93 26.47 -2.73
CA ALA A 110 0.98 25.11 -3.25
C ALA A 110 -0.37 24.38 -3.15
N ARG A 111 -1.12 24.58 -2.06
CA ARG A 111 -2.49 24.05 -1.90
C ARG A 111 -3.45 24.63 -2.92
N ILE A 112 -3.40 25.95 -3.14
CA ILE A 112 -4.25 26.63 -4.14
C ILE A 112 -3.91 26.10 -5.55
N ASN A 113 -2.62 25.97 -5.88
CA ASN A 113 -2.18 25.44 -7.16
C ASN A 113 -2.67 24.00 -7.38
N LEU A 114 -2.51 23.12 -6.38
CA LEU A 114 -3.02 21.75 -6.46
C LEU A 114 -4.54 21.73 -6.62
N ARG A 115 -5.28 22.55 -5.85
CA ARG A 115 -6.74 22.66 -5.94
C ARG A 115 -7.18 23.11 -7.33
N ASN A 116 -6.57 24.14 -7.88
CA ASN A 116 -6.87 24.64 -9.22
C ASN A 116 -6.56 23.59 -10.28
N HIS A 117 -5.46 22.86 -10.12
CA HIS A 117 -5.04 21.81 -11.03
C HIS A 117 -6.05 20.64 -11.09
N ILE A 118 -6.51 20.13 -9.94
CA ILE A 118 -7.50 19.04 -9.90
C ILE A 118 -8.91 19.48 -10.28
N SER A 119 -9.21 20.78 -10.25
CA SER A 119 -10.52 21.34 -10.60
C SER A 119 -10.75 21.42 -12.10
N ASN A 120 -9.71 21.20 -12.92
CA ASN A 120 -9.84 21.11 -14.37
C ASN A 120 -10.15 19.66 -14.79
N PRO A 121 -11.40 19.33 -15.15
CA PRO A 121 -11.80 17.96 -15.46
C PRO A 121 -11.09 17.42 -16.71
N ALA A 122 -10.69 18.28 -17.65
CA ALA A 122 -10.02 17.88 -18.88
C ALA A 122 -8.61 17.30 -18.65
N ARG A 123 -8.04 17.46 -17.44
CA ARG A 123 -6.66 17.03 -17.15
C ARG A 123 -6.54 15.64 -16.53
N GLY A 124 -7.62 15.05 -16.01
CA GLY A 124 -7.59 13.71 -15.42
C GLY A 124 -6.45 13.52 -14.40
N VAL A 125 -6.39 14.38 -13.37
CA VAL A 125 -5.26 14.39 -12.42
C VAL A 125 -5.34 13.24 -11.42
N PHE A 126 -4.26 12.47 -11.32
CA PHE A 126 -4.06 11.38 -10.36
C PHE A 126 -2.85 11.63 -9.46
N PHE A 127 -2.86 11.02 -8.28
CA PHE A 127 -1.77 11.02 -7.31
C PHE A 127 -1.22 9.60 -7.21
N TRP A 128 -0.07 9.34 -7.80
CA TRP A 128 0.53 8.01 -7.83
C TRP A 128 1.39 7.81 -6.59
N VAL A 129 1.13 6.74 -5.83
CA VAL A 129 1.99 6.31 -4.72
C VAL A 129 2.92 5.24 -5.23
N GLU A 130 4.21 5.52 -5.20
CA GLU A 130 5.23 4.69 -5.84
C GLU A 130 6.48 4.59 -4.98
N LEU A 131 7.30 3.58 -5.26
CA LEU A 131 8.66 3.52 -4.76
C LEU A 131 9.58 4.38 -5.64
N THR A 132 10.59 5.02 -5.06
CA THR A 132 11.68 5.56 -5.86
C THR A 132 12.55 4.41 -6.41
N PRO A 133 12.93 4.43 -7.70
CA PRO A 133 13.73 3.38 -8.30
C PRO A 133 15.10 3.26 -7.62
N GLN A 134 15.64 2.04 -7.58
CA GLN A 134 16.96 1.77 -6.98
C GLN A 134 18.15 2.27 -7.82
N VAL A 135 17.91 2.66 -9.07
CA VAL A 135 18.99 2.97 -10.01
C VAL A 135 19.54 4.38 -9.74
N SER A 136 20.83 4.44 -9.42
CA SER A 136 21.64 5.62 -9.12
C SER A 136 21.85 6.61 -10.27
N GLN A 137 21.13 6.46 -11.39
CA GLN A 137 21.21 7.37 -12.53
C GLN A 137 20.40 8.65 -12.34
N ILE A 138 19.40 8.61 -11.46
CA ILE A 138 18.66 9.80 -11.08
C ILE A 138 19.48 10.47 -9.98
N GLY A 139 19.97 11.69 -10.23
CA GLY A 139 20.67 12.48 -9.21
C GLY A 139 19.81 12.68 -7.95
N VAL A 140 20.32 13.46 -6.99
CA VAL A 140 19.63 13.74 -5.73
C VAL A 140 18.19 14.22 -5.98
N LEU A 141 17.20 13.40 -5.62
CA LEU A 141 15.79 13.76 -5.67
C LEU A 141 15.45 14.53 -4.41
N LEU A 142 14.88 15.72 -4.55
CA LEU A 142 14.42 16.53 -3.42
C LEU A 142 12.90 16.46 -3.32
N CYS A 143 12.40 16.45 -2.09
CA CYS A 143 10.96 16.53 -1.84
C CYS A 143 10.38 17.83 -2.39
N GLY A 144 9.39 17.73 -3.27
CA GLY A 144 8.69 18.81 -3.94
C GLY A 144 7.80 19.72 -3.08
N PHE A 145 7.95 19.68 -1.76
CA PHE A 145 7.17 20.46 -0.83
C PHE A 145 7.93 21.75 -0.45
N PRO A 146 7.32 22.94 -0.52
CA PRO A 146 8.06 24.22 -0.51
C PRO A 146 9.01 24.47 0.68
N THR A 147 8.78 23.82 1.82
CA THR A 147 9.62 23.97 3.03
C THR A 147 10.31 22.66 3.43
N CYS A 148 10.31 21.65 2.56
CA CYS A 148 10.94 20.37 2.81
C CYS A 148 12.22 20.26 2.00
N ASN A 149 13.35 20.22 2.71
CA ASN A 149 14.66 20.03 2.08
C ASN A 149 15.14 18.57 2.20
N ARG A 150 14.22 17.65 2.51
CA ARG A 150 14.55 16.23 2.64
C ARG A 150 14.89 15.67 1.26
N THR A 151 16.03 14.98 1.19
CA THR A 151 16.38 14.10 0.08
C THR A 151 15.48 12.87 0.09
N ILE A 152 14.99 12.50 -1.08
CA ILE A 152 14.26 11.26 -1.31
C ILE A 152 15.30 10.24 -1.77
N ASP A 153 15.48 9.20 -0.95
CA ASP A 153 16.43 8.15 -1.23
C ASP A 153 15.82 7.07 -2.15
N ALA A 154 16.66 6.20 -2.68
CA ALA A 154 16.19 5.02 -3.41
C ALA A 154 15.33 4.12 -2.51
N GLY A 155 14.18 3.66 -3.02
CA GLY A 155 13.27 2.82 -2.27
C GLY A 155 12.42 3.53 -1.20
N ASP A 156 12.41 4.87 -1.17
CA ASP A 156 11.45 5.66 -0.41
C ASP A 156 10.06 5.63 -1.08
N TYR A 157 9.00 5.71 -0.28
CA TYR A 157 7.65 5.91 -0.80
C TYR A 157 7.37 7.37 -1.09
N VAL A 158 6.96 7.66 -2.31
CA VAL A 158 6.65 9.02 -2.77
C VAL A 158 5.29 9.09 -3.41
N ILE A 159 4.76 10.30 -3.46
CA ILE A 159 3.56 10.66 -4.20
C ILE A 159 3.94 11.61 -5.33
N THR A 160 3.64 11.22 -6.56
CA THR A 160 3.73 12.07 -7.74
C THR A 160 2.35 12.46 -8.24
N VAL A 161 2.25 13.63 -8.88
CA VAL A 161 1.00 14.15 -9.45
C VAL A 161 1.12 14.06 -10.96
N TYR A 162 0.18 13.35 -11.61
CA TYR A 162 0.16 13.18 -13.05
C TYR A 162 -1.21 13.57 -13.65
N PRO A 163 -1.26 14.35 -14.74
CA PRO A 163 -0.15 15.12 -15.30
C PRO A 163 0.38 16.14 -14.27
N GLY A 164 1.63 16.58 -14.42
CA GLY A 164 2.23 17.56 -13.51
C GLY A 164 1.58 18.94 -13.62
N VAL A 165 1.72 19.76 -12.55
CA VAL A 165 1.29 21.18 -12.56
C VAL A 165 2.15 22.02 -13.53
N HIS A 166 3.39 21.58 -13.79
CA HIS A 166 4.34 22.18 -14.73
C HIS A 166 4.90 21.12 -15.69
N THR A 167 5.25 21.54 -16.90
CA THR A 167 5.31 20.69 -18.09
C THR A 167 6.46 19.69 -18.22
N MET A 168 7.49 19.65 -17.34
CA MET A 168 8.67 18.81 -17.64
C MET A 168 9.42 18.17 -16.45
N GLY A 169 8.82 17.96 -15.28
CA GLY A 169 9.54 17.28 -14.19
C GLY A 169 8.66 16.46 -13.27
N LEU A 170 9.17 15.28 -12.87
CA LEU A 170 8.67 14.57 -11.70
C LEU A 170 8.89 15.48 -10.49
N ASN A 171 7.82 15.82 -9.78
CA ASN A 171 7.88 16.62 -8.55
C ASN A 171 7.41 15.75 -7.38
N PRO A 172 8.20 14.70 -7.03
CA PRO A 172 7.81 13.72 -6.02
C PRO A 172 7.77 14.37 -4.65
N ARG A 173 6.85 13.92 -3.81
CA ARG A 173 6.75 14.36 -2.41
C ARG A 173 6.67 13.13 -1.53
N THR A 174 7.27 13.17 -0.34
CA THR A 174 6.95 12.14 0.66
C THR A 174 5.46 12.18 0.97
N ALA A 175 4.86 11.04 1.32
CA ALA A 175 3.45 10.98 1.67
C ALA A 175 3.08 11.98 2.78
N GLU A 176 3.90 12.09 3.84
CA GLU A 176 3.72 13.08 4.93
C GLU A 176 3.69 14.54 4.43
N CYS A 177 4.50 14.88 3.43
CA CYS A 177 4.49 16.23 2.87
C CYS A 177 3.30 16.45 1.94
N PHE A 178 2.85 15.40 1.25
CA PHE A 178 1.71 15.48 0.36
C PHE A 178 0.38 15.63 1.12
N GLU A 179 0.23 14.99 2.28
CA GLU A 179 -0.93 15.15 3.19
C GLU A 179 -1.11 16.60 3.66
N LYS A 180 -0.02 17.38 3.73
CA LYS A 180 -0.10 18.82 4.02
C LYS A 180 -0.72 19.62 2.87
N LEU A 181 -0.75 19.08 1.66
CA LEU A 181 -1.29 19.72 0.45
C LEU A 181 -2.68 19.20 0.07
N ALA A 182 -2.89 17.88 0.17
CA ALA A 182 -4.11 17.20 -0.21
C ALA A 182 -4.92 16.81 1.02
N ASP A 183 -6.21 17.14 1.02
CA ASP A 183 -7.12 16.81 2.11
C ASP A 183 -7.88 15.52 1.77
N PHE A 184 -7.31 14.38 2.16
CA PHE A 184 -7.90 13.06 1.87
C PHE A 184 -9.21 12.78 2.62
N SER A 185 -9.63 13.63 3.57
CA SER A 185 -10.97 13.57 4.16
C SER A 185 -12.10 13.94 3.17
N LYS A 186 -11.71 14.50 2.02
CA LYS A 186 -12.61 14.89 0.94
C LYS A 186 -12.51 13.87 -0.21
N PRO A 187 -13.65 13.33 -0.69
CA PRO A 187 -13.69 12.32 -1.76
C PRO A 187 -12.87 12.71 -2.99
N ARG A 188 -12.92 14.00 -3.38
CA ARG A 188 -12.23 14.51 -4.57
C ARG A 188 -10.71 14.32 -4.55
N TYR A 189 -10.07 14.27 -3.38
CA TYR A 189 -8.62 14.00 -3.29
C TYR A 189 -8.37 12.50 -3.16
N LEU A 190 -9.13 11.81 -2.31
CA LEU A 190 -8.96 10.37 -2.08
C LEU A 190 -9.15 9.57 -3.36
N SER A 191 -10.21 9.85 -4.13
CA SER A 191 -10.54 9.13 -5.37
C SER A 191 -9.50 9.27 -6.48
N ARG A 192 -8.49 10.13 -6.31
CA ARG A 192 -7.38 10.37 -7.25
C ARG A 192 -6.10 9.68 -6.83
N LEU A 193 -6.00 9.22 -5.58
CA LEU A 193 -4.86 8.44 -5.14
C LEU A 193 -4.86 7.08 -5.84
N ARG A 194 -3.70 6.68 -6.34
CA ARG A 194 -3.50 5.41 -7.03
C ARG A 194 -2.22 4.78 -6.52
N PRO A 195 -2.27 3.67 -5.76
CA PRO A 195 -1.06 2.89 -5.51
C PRO A 195 -0.56 2.35 -6.85
N THR A 196 0.75 2.44 -7.10
CA THR A 196 1.40 1.89 -8.29
C THR A 196 1.63 0.40 -8.07
N THR A 197 0.78 -0.42 -8.66
CA THR A 197 0.73 -1.88 -8.51
C THR A 197 0.77 -2.54 -9.88
N ARG A 198 0.90 -3.86 -9.90
CA ARG A 198 0.80 -4.66 -11.14
C ARG A 198 -0.50 -4.43 -11.94
N HIS A 199 -1.57 -3.97 -11.28
CA HIS A 199 -2.89 -3.75 -11.89
C HIS A 199 -3.14 -2.31 -12.33
N THR A 200 -2.35 -1.36 -11.81
CA THR A 200 -2.58 0.08 -12.02
C THR A 200 -1.49 0.74 -12.85
N VAL A 201 -0.36 0.07 -13.08
CA VAL A 201 0.68 0.59 -13.97
C VAL A 201 0.14 0.72 -15.40
N PRO A 202 0.22 1.91 -16.02
CA PRO A 202 -0.15 2.08 -17.41
C PRO A 202 0.68 1.13 -18.30
N LEU A 203 0.02 0.23 -19.02
CA LEU A 203 0.64 -0.58 -20.08
C LEU A 203 1.10 0.37 -21.20
N GLY A 204 2.40 0.64 -21.30
CA GLY A 204 2.94 1.46 -22.39
C GLY A 204 4.14 2.33 -22.04
N ILE A 205 4.94 1.92 -21.06
CA ILE A 205 5.99 2.80 -20.54
C ILE A 205 7.36 2.37 -21.04
N GLY A 206 8.01 3.29 -21.75
CA GLY A 206 9.34 3.10 -22.32
C GLY A 206 10.43 2.85 -21.27
N PRO A 207 11.64 2.47 -21.71
CA PRO A 207 12.72 1.97 -20.84
C PRO A 207 13.22 2.96 -19.76
N TYR A 208 12.76 4.21 -19.80
CA TYR A 208 13.19 5.30 -18.91
C TYR A 208 12.20 5.65 -17.80
N ASN A 209 10.95 5.16 -17.87
CA ASN A 209 9.90 5.47 -16.92
C ASN A 209 9.49 4.20 -16.16
N ALA A 210 10.47 3.50 -15.58
CA ALA A 210 10.17 2.42 -14.66
C ALA A 210 9.53 3.02 -13.40
N TYR A 211 8.19 3.18 -13.40
CA TYR A 211 7.48 3.39 -12.16
C TYR A 211 7.86 2.24 -11.25
N ALA A 212 8.45 2.54 -10.10
CA ALA A 212 8.82 1.49 -9.18
C ALA A 212 7.53 1.07 -8.45
N LEU A 213 7.02 -0.08 -8.91
CA LEU A 213 5.93 -0.81 -8.29
C LEU A 213 6.13 -0.86 -6.78
N LEU A 214 5.05 -0.68 -6.03
CA LEU A 214 5.06 -0.86 -4.59
C LEU A 214 5.40 -2.30 -4.23
N ASP A 215 6.09 -2.48 -3.10
CA ASP A 215 6.13 -3.77 -2.45
C ASP A 215 4.77 -4.17 -1.89
N GLY A 216 4.57 -5.47 -1.67
CA GLY A 216 3.32 -6.04 -1.23
C GLY A 216 2.75 -5.38 0.03
N GLY A 217 3.57 -5.17 1.05
CA GLY A 217 3.14 -4.57 2.32
C GLY A 217 2.62 -3.14 2.14
N ALA A 218 3.34 -2.30 1.40
CA ALA A 218 2.87 -0.96 1.09
C ALA A 218 1.59 -0.97 0.24
N GLU A 219 1.49 -1.84 -0.77
CA GLU A 219 0.28 -2.05 -1.56
C GLU A 219 -0.92 -2.39 -0.65
N ARG A 220 -0.79 -3.39 0.22
CA ARG A 220 -1.83 -3.80 1.17
C ARG A 220 -2.25 -2.66 2.09
N LEU A 221 -1.27 -1.97 2.69
CA LEU A 221 -1.51 -0.88 3.64
C LEU A 221 -2.25 0.29 3.00
N ILE A 222 -1.88 0.69 1.78
CA ILE A 222 -2.53 1.79 1.07
C ILE A 222 -3.97 1.43 0.68
N ILE A 223 -4.18 0.23 0.14
CA ILE A 223 -5.52 -0.25 -0.23
C ILE A 223 -6.43 -0.29 1.00
N GLU A 224 -5.94 -0.80 2.12
CA GLU A 224 -6.72 -0.84 3.36
C GLU A 224 -7.03 0.55 3.91
N TRP A 225 -6.03 1.43 3.95
CA TRP A 225 -6.21 2.81 4.37
C TRP A 225 -7.25 3.54 3.50
N GLU A 226 -7.20 3.38 2.18
CA GLU A 226 -8.16 3.97 1.25
C GLU A 226 -9.57 3.41 1.46
N SER A 227 -9.69 2.09 1.62
CA SER A 227 -10.95 1.39 1.89
C SER A 227 -11.62 1.91 3.17
N VAL A 228 -10.87 1.96 4.28
CA VAL A 228 -11.41 2.44 5.57
C VAL A 228 -11.77 3.93 5.49
N LEU A 229 -10.93 4.77 4.91
CA LEU A 229 -11.22 6.20 4.82
C LEU A 229 -12.43 6.47 3.92
N SER A 230 -12.53 5.79 2.78
CA SER A 230 -13.69 5.85 1.88
C SER A 230 -14.97 5.42 2.60
N THR A 231 -14.90 4.33 3.39
CA THR A 231 -16.00 3.85 4.22
C THR A 231 -16.49 4.91 5.19
N LEU A 232 -15.59 5.54 5.93
CA LEU A 232 -15.95 6.56 6.91
C LEU A 232 -16.58 7.79 6.24
N ILE A 233 -16.04 8.20 5.08
CA ILE A 233 -16.58 9.29 4.27
C ILE A 233 -17.99 8.97 3.77
N ASN A 234 -18.21 7.75 3.26
CA ASN A 234 -19.51 7.28 2.77
C ASN A 234 -20.55 7.19 3.88
N ARG A 235 -20.19 6.64 5.04
CA ARG A 235 -21.08 6.59 6.22
C ARG A 235 -21.48 7.98 6.68
N ARG A 236 -20.55 8.95 6.69
CA ARG A 236 -20.85 10.36 6.99
C ARG A 236 -21.84 10.95 5.99
N ALA A 237 -21.81 10.51 4.73
CA ALA A 237 -22.74 10.93 3.68
C ALA A 237 -24.09 10.19 3.71
N GLY A 238 -24.31 9.26 4.66
CA GLY A 238 -25.53 8.47 4.75
C GLY A 238 -25.60 7.27 3.78
N ASN A 239 -24.50 6.94 3.10
CA ASN A 239 -24.45 5.80 2.20
C ASN A 239 -24.26 4.48 2.97
N PRO A 240 -24.96 3.40 2.58
CA PRO A 240 -24.86 2.10 3.26
C PRO A 240 -23.48 1.44 3.09
N TRP A 241 -23.14 0.61 4.08
CA TRP A 241 -21.95 -0.26 4.21
C TRP A 241 -22.43 -1.60 4.77
N PRO A 242 -21.92 -2.80 4.40
CA PRO A 242 -20.60 -3.20 3.88
C PRO A 242 -20.41 -3.17 2.34
N PRO A 243 -19.19 -3.44 1.81
CA PRO A 243 -18.99 -3.62 0.38
C PRO A 243 -19.76 -4.86 -0.12
N PRO A 244 -20.05 -4.94 -1.42
CA PRO A 244 -20.88 -6.02 -1.98
C PRO A 244 -20.25 -7.41 -1.90
N ASP A 245 -18.91 -7.52 -1.86
CA ASP A 245 -18.20 -8.79 -1.95
C ASP A 245 -17.48 -9.16 -0.64
N LEU A 246 -18.16 -9.98 0.17
CA LEU A 246 -17.62 -10.51 1.41
C LEU A 246 -16.51 -11.56 1.19
N ALA A 247 -16.54 -12.30 0.08
CA ALA A 247 -15.57 -13.35 -0.19
C ALA A 247 -14.19 -12.75 -0.50
N LEU A 248 -14.15 -11.75 -1.38
CA LEU A 248 -12.93 -10.99 -1.64
C LEU A 248 -12.48 -10.24 -0.39
N TYR A 249 -13.40 -9.66 0.38
CA TYR A 249 -13.06 -9.01 1.65
C TYR A 249 -12.32 -9.97 2.60
N ASP A 250 -12.83 -11.19 2.78
CA ASP A 250 -12.19 -12.17 3.66
C ASP A 250 -10.79 -12.57 3.16
N ILE A 251 -10.61 -12.76 1.84
CA ILE A 251 -9.29 -12.99 1.24
C ILE A 251 -8.34 -11.82 1.52
N LEU A 252 -8.81 -10.58 1.38
CA LEU A 252 -7.99 -9.40 1.57
C LEU A 252 -7.58 -9.20 3.05
N HIS A 253 -8.37 -9.62 4.02
CA HIS A 253 -8.13 -9.29 5.44
C HIS A 253 -7.76 -10.47 6.32
N SER A 254 -8.06 -11.69 5.89
CA SER A 254 -7.93 -12.90 6.70
C SER A 254 -6.95 -13.92 6.13
N SER A 255 -6.43 -13.71 4.92
CA SER A 255 -5.44 -14.61 4.34
C SER A 255 -4.18 -14.70 5.23
N GLY A 256 -3.67 -15.92 5.39
CA GLY A 256 -2.53 -16.22 6.24
C GLY A 256 -2.89 -16.57 7.70
N ARG A 257 -4.16 -16.46 8.10
CA ARG A 257 -4.63 -17.05 9.37
C ARG A 257 -4.53 -18.57 9.31
N GLN A 258 -4.37 -19.17 10.48
CA GLN A 258 -4.22 -20.62 10.63
C GLN A 258 -5.41 -21.42 10.04
N ASP A 259 -6.63 -20.93 10.26
CA ASP A 259 -7.89 -21.56 9.85
C ASP A 259 -8.48 -20.92 8.58
N PHE A 260 -7.69 -20.12 7.86
CA PHE A 260 -8.16 -19.47 6.66
C PHE A 260 -8.41 -20.49 5.54
N HIS A 261 -9.69 -20.67 5.22
CA HIS A 261 -10.12 -21.42 4.06
C HIS A 261 -11.23 -20.65 3.35
N ARG A 262 -11.01 -20.31 2.08
CA ARG A 262 -11.99 -19.68 1.22
C ARG A 262 -11.89 -20.25 -0.18
N ASP A 263 -13.02 -20.29 -0.86
CA ASP A 263 -13.05 -20.58 -2.29
C ASP A 263 -12.63 -19.34 -3.07
N LYS A 264 -11.98 -19.55 -4.20
CA LYS A 264 -11.61 -18.49 -5.13
C LYS A 264 -12.89 -17.85 -5.72
N PRO A 265 -13.07 -16.53 -5.64
CA PRO A 265 -14.15 -15.84 -6.35
C PRO A 265 -14.06 -16.06 -7.87
N ALA A 266 -15.20 -16.13 -8.54
CA ALA A 266 -15.26 -16.48 -9.97
C ALA A 266 -14.56 -15.44 -10.88
N ASP A 267 -14.55 -14.18 -10.46
CA ASP A 267 -13.93 -13.05 -11.16
C ASP A 267 -12.42 -12.89 -10.84
N LEU A 268 -11.89 -13.65 -9.88
CA LEU A 268 -10.49 -13.60 -9.49
C LEU A 268 -9.67 -14.65 -10.26
N SER A 269 -8.58 -14.21 -10.89
CA SER A 269 -7.66 -15.14 -11.57
C SER A 269 -6.95 -16.04 -10.56
N ASP A 270 -6.56 -17.25 -10.97
CA ASP A 270 -5.81 -18.17 -10.09
C ASP A 270 -4.50 -17.57 -9.60
N TYR A 271 -3.83 -16.80 -10.46
CA TYR A 271 -2.61 -16.10 -10.11
C TYR A 271 -2.83 -15.05 -9.03
N GLU A 272 -3.86 -14.22 -9.18
CA GLU A 272 -4.17 -13.18 -8.20
C GLU A 272 -4.64 -13.78 -6.88
N TYR A 273 -5.45 -14.84 -6.95
CA TYR A 273 -5.87 -15.59 -5.77
C TYR A 273 -4.66 -16.16 -5.02
N PHE A 274 -3.73 -16.81 -5.73
CA PHE A 274 -2.49 -17.32 -5.13
C PHE A 274 -1.68 -16.20 -4.48
N LEU A 275 -1.51 -15.06 -5.16
CA LEU A 275 -0.80 -13.92 -4.60
C LEU A 275 -1.45 -13.44 -3.29
N LEU A 276 -2.76 -13.17 -3.30
CA LEU A 276 -3.49 -12.64 -2.14
C LEU A 276 -3.51 -13.60 -0.95
N THR A 277 -3.55 -14.91 -1.22
CA THR A 277 -3.61 -15.94 -0.16
C THR A 277 -2.24 -16.33 0.39
N HIS A 278 -1.15 -16.05 -0.33
CA HIS A 278 0.21 -16.46 0.04
C HIS A 278 1.17 -15.28 0.17
N GLN A 279 1.62 -14.70 -0.96
CA GLN A 279 2.65 -13.67 -0.96
C GLN A 279 2.18 -12.37 -0.31
N LEU A 280 0.93 -12.01 -0.54
CA LEU A 280 0.29 -10.77 -0.10
C LEU A 280 -0.65 -10.96 1.10
N ALA A 281 -0.61 -12.15 1.72
CA ALA A 281 -1.38 -12.41 2.92
C ALA A 281 -1.03 -11.37 4.01
N PRO A 282 -2.01 -10.68 4.61
CA PRO A 282 -1.75 -9.70 5.66
C PRO A 282 -1.34 -10.35 6.99
N ILE A 283 -1.65 -11.63 7.18
CA ILE A 283 -1.43 -12.33 8.44
C ILE A 283 -0.30 -13.36 8.27
N GLU A 284 0.45 -13.54 9.35
CA GLU A 284 1.47 -14.57 9.50
C GLU A 284 1.18 -15.37 10.78
N SER A 285 1.18 -16.69 10.63
CA SER A 285 0.95 -17.66 11.70
C SER A 285 2.00 -18.78 11.58
N ASP A 286 2.48 -19.34 12.71
CA ASP A 286 3.34 -20.54 12.70
C ASP A 286 2.52 -21.85 12.72
N GLY A 287 1.19 -21.77 12.60
CA GLY A 287 0.29 -22.91 12.37
C GLY A 287 -0.52 -23.38 13.60
N PRO A 288 -1.19 -24.55 13.50
CA PRO A 288 -1.81 -25.38 14.55
C PRO A 288 -2.30 -24.83 15.89
N HIS A 289 -1.32 -24.33 16.60
CA HIS A 289 -1.20 -24.42 18.04
C HIS A 289 -0.79 -23.07 18.63
N GLU A 290 -0.71 -22.02 17.81
CA GLU A 290 -0.37 -20.68 18.27
C GLU A 290 -1.60 -19.78 18.32
N GLU A 291 -1.82 -19.18 19.49
CA GLU A 291 -2.94 -18.28 19.73
C GLU A 291 -2.67 -16.83 19.27
N ASP A 292 -1.40 -16.50 19.04
CA ASP A 292 -0.96 -15.15 18.71
C ASP A 292 -0.53 -15.14 17.25
N GLU A 293 -1.26 -14.43 16.40
CA GLU A 293 -0.94 -14.23 14.98
C GLU A 293 -0.36 -12.83 14.79
N TRP A 294 0.55 -12.66 13.84
CA TRP A 294 0.99 -11.31 13.45
C TRP A 294 0.12 -10.81 12.31
N ASP A 295 -0.43 -9.60 12.44
CA ASP A 295 -1.33 -8.99 11.46
C ASP A 295 -0.79 -7.61 11.03
N LEU A 296 -0.58 -7.46 9.72
CA LEU A 296 -0.07 -6.25 9.09
C LEU A 296 -0.91 -5.00 9.44
N PHE A 297 -2.23 -5.11 9.39
CA PHE A 297 -3.11 -3.98 9.65
C PHE A 297 -3.16 -3.66 11.14
N ASP A 298 -3.14 -4.67 12.01
CA ASP A 298 -3.05 -4.44 13.44
C ASP A 298 -1.73 -3.73 13.84
N GLU A 299 -0.62 -4.07 13.19
CA GLU A 299 0.70 -3.50 13.50
C GLU A 299 0.87 -2.06 13.00
N TYR A 300 0.47 -1.77 11.75
CA TYR A 300 0.75 -0.47 11.12
C TYR A 300 -0.46 0.45 11.01
N TYR A 301 -1.68 -0.09 11.04
CA TYR A 301 -2.89 0.68 10.82
C TYR A 301 -3.76 0.84 12.09
N ARG A 302 -3.73 -0.07 13.07
CA ARG A 302 -4.55 0.05 14.28
C ARG A 302 -4.36 1.39 15.01
N THR A 303 -5.45 1.92 15.54
CA THR A 303 -5.46 3.18 16.30
C THR A 303 -6.59 3.24 17.31
N ASP A 304 -6.46 4.14 18.28
CA ASP A 304 -7.49 4.48 19.25
C ASP A 304 -8.60 5.36 18.66
N ASN A 305 -8.39 5.94 17.47
CA ASN A 305 -9.33 6.85 16.81
C ASN A 305 -9.88 6.29 15.46
N PRO A 306 -10.41 5.06 15.40
CA PRO A 306 -10.78 4.41 14.14
C PRO A 306 -11.92 5.11 13.39
N GLN A 307 -12.75 5.90 14.07
CA GLN A 307 -13.90 6.61 13.46
C GLN A 307 -13.59 8.08 13.10
N ASN A 308 -12.41 8.60 13.46
CA ASN A 308 -12.08 9.99 13.21
C ASN A 308 -11.51 10.15 11.78
N ILE A 309 -12.36 10.58 10.84
CA ILE A 309 -12.00 10.79 9.43
C ILE A 309 -10.77 11.70 9.28
N GLN A 310 -10.72 12.81 10.02
CA GLN A 310 -9.63 13.76 9.91
C GLN A 310 -8.31 13.11 10.35
N TYR A 311 -8.34 12.38 11.46
CA TYR A 311 -7.19 11.64 11.94
C TYR A 311 -6.76 10.60 10.91
N GLN A 312 -7.67 9.76 10.41
CA GLN A 312 -7.34 8.73 9.40
C GLN A 312 -6.76 9.33 8.11
N ALA A 313 -7.25 10.49 7.67
CA ALA A 313 -6.79 11.17 6.46
C ALA A 313 -5.31 11.64 6.51
N HIS A 314 -4.70 11.72 7.70
CA HIS A 314 -3.31 12.19 7.91
C HIS A 314 -2.36 11.07 8.37
N ARG A 315 -2.65 9.81 8.04
CA ARG A 315 -1.88 8.64 8.50
C ARG A 315 -1.11 7.92 7.42
N LEU A 316 -1.35 8.23 6.15
CA LEU A 316 -0.68 7.55 5.05
C LEU A 316 0.85 7.74 5.17
N GLY A 317 1.29 8.96 5.46
CA GLY A 317 2.71 9.25 5.63
C GLY A 317 3.36 8.52 6.80
N GLU A 318 2.72 8.56 7.97
CA GLU A 318 3.22 7.87 9.18
C GLU A 318 3.30 6.35 8.98
N MET A 319 2.22 5.77 8.43
CA MET A 319 2.09 4.33 8.18
C MET A 319 3.17 3.83 7.23
N LEU A 320 3.35 4.50 6.08
CA LEU A 320 4.37 4.12 5.09
C LEU A 320 5.79 4.31 5.63
N ARG A 321 6.04 5.35 6.44
CA ARG A 321 7.34 5.54 7.08
C ARG A 321 7.64 4.44 8.11
N LYS A 322 6.67 4.05 8.93
CA LYS A 322 6.83 2.95 9.90
C LYS A 322 7.11 1.64 9.16
N TRP A 323 6.32 1.34 8.12
CA TRP A 323 6.52 0.18 7.26
C TRP A 323 7.92 0.19 6.61
N GLN A 324 8.35 1.31 6.02
CA GLN A 324 9.69 1.44 5.42
C GLN A 324 10.79 1.11 6.43
N HIS A 325 10.68 1.65 7.64
CA HIS A 325 11.66 1.46 8.68
C HIS A 325 11.77 -0.02 9.08
N ASP A 326 10.64 -0.67 9.35
CA ASP A 326 10.63 -2.06 9.80
C ASP A 326 10.96 -3.03 8.65
N LYS A 327 10.63 -2.67 7.40
CA LYS A 327 11.12 -3.32 6.18
C LYS A 327 12.65 -3.31 6.11
N VAL A 328 13.29 -2.15 6.27
CA VAL A 328 14.75 -2.06 6.24
C VAL A 328 15.35 -2.94 7.34
N LEU A 329 14.86 -2.83 8.58
CA LEU A 329 15.34 -3.65 9.69
C LEU A 329 15.20 -5.15 9.44
N ALA A 330 14.04 -5.60 8.93
CA ALA A 330 13.79 -7.01 8.69
C ALA A 330 14.71 -7.58 7.60
N ASN A 331 15.04 -6.80 6.58
CA ASN A 331 15.83 -7.24 5.42
C ASN A 331 17.35 -7.05 5.59
N SER A 332 17.81 -6.15 6.46
CA SER A 332 19.25 -5.96 6.74
C SER A 332 19.88 -7.13 7.49
N PHE A 333 21.17 -7.35 7.26
CA PHE A 333 21.98 -8.27 8.05
C PHE A 333 22.35 -7.66 9.41
N ASP A 334 22.62 -8.50 10.42
CA ASP A 334 22.86 -8.01 11.78
C ASP A 334 24.17 -7.20 11.91
N ASP A 335 25.14 -7.41 11.01
CA ASP A 335 26.40 -6.67 10.92
C ASP A 335 26.26 -5.28 10.26
N GLU A 336 25.17 -5.03 9.55
CA GLU A 336 24.83 -3.72 8.97
C GLU A 336 24.08 -2.81 9.94
N LEU A 337 23.67 -3.35 11.10
CA LEU A 337 22.80 -2.68 12.06
C LEU A 337 23.56 -2.25 13.31
N ASP A 338 23.21 -1.08 13.85
CA ASP A 338 23.67 -0.66 15.17
C ASP A 338 22.97 -1.43 16.30
N GLU A 339 23.47 -1.33 17.54
CA GLU A 339 22.91 -2.03 18.69
C GLU A 339 21.42 -1.72 18.94
N ASN A 340 20.97 -0.49 18.68
CA ASN A 340 19.58 -0.10 18.84
C ASN A 340 18.70 -0.73 17.75
N GLN A 341 19.18 -0.76 16.51
CA GLN A 341 18.51 -1.39 15.38
C GLN A 341 18.41 -2.91 15.56
N ILE A 342 19.47 -3.56 16.04
CA ILE A 342 19.46 -4.99 16.39
C ILE A 342 18.41 -5.26 17.47
N GLN A 343 18.34 -4.43 18.52
CA GLN A 343 17.34 -4.59 19.56
C GLN A 343 15.92 -4.40 19.01
N ARG A 344 15.68 -3.37 18.20
CA ARG A 344 14.37 -3.13 17.56
C ARG A 344 13.97 -4.28 16.63
N LYS A 345 14.91 -4.85 15.88
CA LYS A 345 14.68 -6.03 15.05
C LYS A 345 14.33 -7.25 15.91
N LYS A 346 14.98 -7.46 17.06
CA LYS A 346 14.59 -8.50 18.02
C LYS A 346 13.19 -8.26 18.58
N ASP A 347 12.83 -7.01 18.87
CA ASP A 347 11.52 -6.62 19.40
C ASP A 347 10.38 -6.86 18.39
N LEU A 348 10.64 -6.78 17.08
CA LEU A 348 9.67 -7.20 16.05
C LEU A 348 9.32 -8.69 16.18
N GLY A 349 10.27 -9.51 16.60
CA GLY A 349 10.10 -10.96 16.70
C GLY A 349 10.22 -11.67 15.35
N ARG A 350 10.46 -12.98 15.41
CA ARG A 350 10.74 -13.81 14.22
C ARG A 350 9.58 -13.81 13.24
N ARG A 351 8.35 -13.86 13.75
CA ARG A 351 7.12 -13.90 12.94
C ARG A 351 6.95 -12.64 12.10
N ALA A 352 6.99 -11.47 12.73
CA ALA A 352 6.93 -10.20 12.03
C ALA A 352 8.05 -10.08 10.98
N ILE A 353 9.29 -10.48 11.31
CA ILE A 353 10.41 -10.46 10.35
C ILE A 353 10.11 -11.31 9.11
N ARG A 354 9.57 -12.53 9.26
CA ARG A 354 9.19 -13.37 8.10
C ARG A 354 8.09 -12.72 7.27
N ALA A 355 7.03 -12.24 7.93
CA ALA A 355 5.91 -11.58 7.27
C ALA A 355 6.36 -10.33 6.51
N ILE A 356 7.16 -9.48 7.15
CA ILE A 356 7.72 -8.27 6.56
C ILE A 356 8.60 -8.62 5.37
N ARG A 357 9.51 -9.59 5.47
CA ARG A 357 10.36 -10.03 4.34
C ARG A 357 9.54 -10.51 3.15
N ARG A 358 8.49 -11.32 3.39
CA ARG A 358 7.56 -11.78 2.36
C ARG A 358 6.86 -10.60 1.68
N LEU A 359 6.28 -9.70 2.47
CA LEU A 359 5.54 -8.53 2.02
C LEU A 359 6.45 -7.43 1.43
N SER A 360 7.75 -7.44 1.70
CA SER A 360 8.72 -6.50 1.12
C SER A 360 9.03 -6.78 -0.35
N GLN A 361 8.58 -7.91 -0.88
CA GLN A 361 8.77 -8.26 -2.28
C GLN A 361 7.77 -7.49 -3.15
N ILE A 362 8.24 -7.03 -4.30
CA ILE A 362 7.38 -6.43 -5.33
C ILE A 362 6.64 -7.57 -6.06
N PRO A 363 5.29 -7.60 -6.02
CA PRO A 363 4.51 -8.59 -6.74
C PRO A 363 4.74 -8.45 -8.24
N ARG A 364 5.10 -9.54 -8.91
CA ARG A 364 5.35 -9.49 -10.35
C ARG A 364 4.03 -9.32 -11.10
N PRO A 365 3.99 -8.55 -12.20
CA PRO A 365 2.86 -8.59 -13.10
C PRO A 365 2.78 -9.97 -13.74
N TYR A 366 1.56 -10.48 -13.92
CA TYR A 366 1.35 -11.68 -14.71
C TYR A 366 1.82 -11.42 -16.13
N ARG A 367 2.89 -12.08 -16.55
CA ARG A 367 3.23 -12.17 -17.97
C ARG A 367 2.39 -13.33 -18.50
N ALA A 368 1.33 -13.01 -19.22
CA ALA A 368 0.80 -13.99 -20.16
C ALA A 368 1.95 -14.21 -21.13
N ASP A 369 2.64 -15.34 -21.02
CA ASP A 369 3.59 -15.75 -22.05
C ASP A 369 2.77 -15.82 -23.33
N SER A 370 3.01 -14.84 -24.21
CA SER A 370 2.41 -14.79 -25.53
C SER A 370 2.97 -15.97 -26.30
N ASN A 371 2.26 -17.09 -26.25
CA ASN A 371 2.47 -18.26 -27.11
C ASN A 371 2.31 -17.88 -28.58
#